data_AF-A0A4W5LFB7-F1
#
_entry.id   AF-A0A4W5LFB7-F1
#
_cell.length_a   1.000
_cell.length_b   1.000
_cell.length_c   1.000
_cell.angle_alpha   90.00
_cell.angle_beta   90.00
_cell.angle_gamma   90.00
#
_symmetry.space_group_name_H-M   'P 1'
#
loop_
_entity.id
_entity.type
_entity.pdbx_description
1 polymer ?
#
loop_
_entity_poly.entity_id
_entity_poly.type
_entity_poly.pdbx_seq_one_letter_code
_entity_poly.pdbx_strand_id
1 'polypeptide(L)'
;MHASSGGDLAGLGGIAAQAGFNAGDGKRYFNIPGSRTDDVVDVEGTTNVGYPGRWVFRIDNAQVEVGGCNDSGKMEDDRMDI
;
A
#
# COMPACT_ATOMS: atom_id res chain seq x y z
N MET A 1 15.11 5.84 12.68
CA MET A 1 14.23 5.90 13.86
C MET A 1 12.96 5.17 13.46
N HIS A 2 12.74 3.99 14.03
CA HIS A 2 11.56 3.16 13.75
C HIS A 2 10.45 3.56 14.73
N ALA A 3 9.21 3.54 14.28
CA ALA A 3 8.10 3.89 15.15
C ALA A 3 7.72 2.68 16.01
N SER A 4 7.68 2.84 17.33
CA SER A 4 6.96 1.94 18.22
C SER A 4 6.30 2.78 19.32
N SER A 5 5.17 2.30 19.83
CA SER A 5 4.51 3.01 20.92
C SER A 5 5.26 2.75 22.22
N GLY A 6 5.96 3.78 22.73
CA GLY A 6 6.67 3.73 24.00
C GLY A 6 8.02 3.00 23.97
N GLY A 7 8.60 2.80 22.78
CA GLY A 7 9.94 2.22 22.64
C GLY A 7 11.08 3.23 22.68
N ASP A 8 12.30 2.72 22.52
CA ASP A 8 13.54 3.49 22.48
C ASP A 8 13.79 4.14 21.09
N LEU A 9 14.95 4.78 20.92
CA LEU A 9 15.34 5.41 19.65
C LEU A 9 15.56 4.41 18.51
N ALA A 10 15.78 3.13 18.83
CA ALA A 10 15.84 2.04 17.87
C ALA A 10 14.45 1.51 17.51
N GLY A 11 13.39 1.96 18.19
CA GLY A 11 12.03 1.49 18.00
C GLY A 11 11.72 0.19 18.75
N LEU A 12 12.55 -0.24 19.70
CA LEU A 12 12.38 -1.48 20.47
C LEU A 12 11.81 -1.23 21.87
N GLY A 13 11.29 -2.28 22.51
CA GLY A 13 10.81 -2.24 23.90
C GLY A 13 9.43 -1.61 24.12
N GLY A 14 8.81 -1.10 23.05
CA GLY A 14 7.43 -0.62 23.03
C GLY A 14 6.48 -1.62 22.37
N ILE A 15 5.27 -1.16 22.00
CA ILE A 15 4.40 -1.94 21.10
C ILE A 15 4.97 -1.83 19.68
N ALA A 16 5.41 -2.96 19.15
CA ALA A 16 5.95 -3.06 17.80
C ALA A 16 4.99 -2.49 16.76
N ALA A 17 5.52 -1.71 15.81
CA ALA A 17 4.74 -1.16 14.72
C ALA A 17 4.13 -2.25 13.84
N GLN A 18 3.06 -1.87 13.15
CA GLN A 18 2.52 -2.65 12.06
C GLN A 18 2.82 -1.95 10.74
N ALA A 19 3.36 -2.69 9.78
CA ALA A 19 3.61 -2.23 8.43
C ALA A 19 2.95 -3.15 7.39
N GLY A 20 2.42 -2.57 6.31
CA GLY A 20 1.68 -3.27 5.28
C GLY A 20 0.51 -2.46 4.72
N PHE A 21 -0.51 -3.13 4.18
CA PHE A 21 -1.76 -2.50 3.72
C PHE A 21 -2.99 -3.17 4.33
N ASN A 22 -4.07 -2.40 4.45
CA ASN A 22 -5.40 -2.88 4.79
C ASN A 22 -6.42 -2.14 3.92
N ALA A 23 -7.25 -2.87 3.18
CA ALA A 23 -8.23 -2.31 2.26
C ALA A 23 -9.52 -1.81 2.93
N GLY A 24 -9.68 -1.99 4.24
CA GLY A 24 -10.87 -1.55 4.99
C GLY A 24 -12.11 -2.44 4.81
N ASP A 25 -12.02 -3.53 4.04
CA ASP A 25 -13.12 -4.48 3.78
C ASP A 25 -13.06 -5.74 4.66
N GLY A 26 -12.12 -5.80 5.60
CA GLY A 26 -11.90 -6.93 6.50
C GLY A 26 -11.38 -8.21 5.83
N LYS A 27 -11.12 -8.20 4.51
CA LYS A 27 -10.69 -9.37 3.73
C LYS A 27 -9.28 -9.19 3.16
N ARG A 28 -9.01 -8.04 2.55
CA ARG A 28 -7.76 -7.77 1.84
C ARG A 28 -6.82 -6.97 2.73
N TYR A 29 -5.79 -7.63 3.22
CA TYR A 29 -4.70 -7.02 3.95
C TYR A 29 -3.41 -7.80 3.70
N PHE A 30 -2.28 -7.16 3.96
CA PHE A 30 -0.98 -7.81 3.98
C PHE A 30 -0.14 -7.18 5.08
N ASN A 31 0.49 -8.01 5.90
CA ASN A 31 1.52 -7.59 6.84
C ASN A 31 2.88 -7.88 6.23
N ILE A 32 3.76 -6.87 6.22
CA ILE A 32 5.17 -7.06 5.87
C ILE A 32 5.78 -8.08 6.86
N PRO A 33 6.69 -8.98 6.42
CA PRO A 33 7.42 -9.85 7.34
C PRO A 33 8.06 -9.07 8.49
N GLY A 34 7.96 -9.56 9.72
CA GLY A 34 8.44 -8.85 10.93
C GLY A 34 7.47 -7.78 11.48
N SER A 35 6.36 -7.50 10.80
CA SER A 35 5.32 -6.60 11.31
C SER A 35 4.76 -7.11 12.64
N ARG A 36 4.60 -6.21 13.62
CA ARG A 36 4.21 -6.49 15.02
C ARG A 36 5.19 -7.37 15.81
N THR A 37 6.44 -7.48 15.35
CA THR A 37 7.56 -8.05 16.12
C THR A 37 8.70 -7.02 16.20
N ASP A 38 9.72 -7.33 16.99
CA ASP A 38 10.92 -6.50 17.06
C ASP A 38 11.65 -6.40 15.70
N ASP A 39 11.44 -7.37 14.79
CA ASP A 39 12.01 -7.37 13.44
C ASP A 39 11.41 -6.28 12.53
N VAL A 40 10.36 -5.58 12.97
CA VAL A 40 9.79 -4.45 12.22
C VAL A 40 10.79 -3.29 12.07
N VAL A 41 11.82 -3.25 12.91
CA VAL A 41 12.91 -2.29 12.80
C VAL A 41 13.74 -2.49 11.54
N ASP A 42 13.72 -3.67 10.90
CA ASP A 42 14.47 -3.96 9.68
C ASP A 42 13.67 -3.64 8.40
N VAL A 43 12.52 -2.96 8.51
CA VAL A 43 11.62 -2.70 7.36
C VAL A 43 12.28 -1.95 6.21
N GLU A 44 13.26 -1.09 6.48
CA GLU A 44 14.08 -0.38 5.50
C GLU A 44 15.09 -1.27 4.79
N GLY A 45 15.41 -2.44 5.33
CA GLY A 45 16.27 -3.45 4.71
C GLY A 45 15.49 -4.47 3.88
N THR A 46 14.19 -4.61 4.12
CA THR A 46 13.32 -5.57 3.42
C THR A 46 12.58 -4.95 2.23
N THR A 47 12.13 -5.78 1.28
CA THR A 47 11.43 -5.33 0.06
C THR A 47 10.69 -6.47 -0.63
N ASN A 48 9.72 -6.12 -1.48
CA ASN A 48 9.11 -7.02 -2.47
C ASN A 48 9.42 -6.66 -3.94
N VAL A 49 10.21 -5.60 -4.18
CA VAL A 49 10.52 -5.08 -5.52
C VAL A 49 12.02 -4.96 -5.80
N GLY A 50 12.87 -5.50 -4.92
CA GLY A 50 14.32 -5.51 -5.09
C GLY A 50 15.01 -4.18 -4.75
N TYR A 51 14.28 -3.21 -4.18
CA TYR A 51 14.83 -1.95 -3.69
C TYR A 51 14.61 -1.85 -2.18
N PRO A 52 15.67 -1.85 -1.35
CA PRO A 52 15.55 -1.81 0.11
C PRO A 52 14.61 -0.68 0.59
N GLY A 53 13.72 -1.02 1.53
CA GLY A 53 12.77 -0.09 2.11
C GLY A 53 11.60 0.29 1.20
N ARG A 54 11.55 -0.26 -0.01
CA ARG A 54 10.43 -0.05 -0.93
C ARG A 54 9.52 -1.27 -0.91
N TRP A 55 8.27 -1.00 -0.56
CA TRP A 55 7.17 -1.94 -0.61
C TRP A 55 6.07 -1.39 -1.51
N VAL A 56 5.67 -2.17 -2.51
CA VAL A 56 4.64 -1.78 -3.48
C VAL A 56 3.54 -2.82 -3.49
N PHE A 57 2.30 -2.37 -3.28
CA PHE A 57 1.13 -3.24 -3.27
C PHE A 57 0.13 -2.75 -4.32
N ARG A 58 -0.41 -3.68 -5.10
CA ARG A 58 -1.56 -3.44 -5.98
C ARG A 58 -2.83 -3.91 -5.26
N ILE A 59 -3.83 -3.03 -5.15
CA ILE A 59 -5.03 -3.24 -4.35
C ILE A 59 -6.31 -3.41 -5.18
N ASP A 60 -6.21 -3.38 -6.51
CA ASP A 60 -7.30 -3.61 -7.45
C ASP A 60 -7.23 -5.00 -8.11
N ASN A 61 -8.38 -5.50 -8.58
CA ASN A 61 -8.49 -6.65 -9.47
C ASN A 61 -8.44 -6.23 -10.94
N ALA A 62 -7.78 -5.12 -11.27
CA ALA A 62 -7.43 -4.89 -12.66
C ALA A 62 -6.34 -5.92 -12.99
N GLN A 63 -6.78 -7.09 -13.49
CA GLN A 63 -6.07 -7.68 -14.62
C GLN A 63 -5.63 -6.50 -15.47
N VAL A 64 -4.34 -6.36 -15.72
CA VAL A 64 -3.90 -5.43 -16.76
C VAL A 64 -4.39 -6.05 -18.06
N GLU A 65 -5.68 -5.91 -18.35
CA GLU A 65 -6.12 -5.90 -19.72
C GLU A 65 -5.43 -4.67 -20.27
N VAL A 66 -4.54 -4.89 -21.23
CA VAL A 66 -4.05 -3.85 -22.11
C VAL A 66 -5.25 -3.37 -22.94
N GLY A 67 -6.17 -2.67 -22.29
CA GLY A 67 -7.23 -1.92 -22.90
C GLY A 67 -6.62 -0.59 -23.31
N GLY A 68 -6.08 -0.56 -24.53
CA GLY A 68 -5.60 0.67 -25.15
C GLY A 68 -6.66 1.78 -25.04
N CYS A 69 -6.19 3.02 -24.97
CA CYS A 69 -7.04 4.19 -25.08
C CYS A 69 -7.90 4.07 -26.35
N ASN A 70 -9.22 3.84 -26.20
CA ASN A 70 -10.17 4.05 -27.27
C ASN A 70 -10.79 5.44 -27.07
N ASP A 71 -10.32 6.34 -27.89
CA ASP A 71 -10.66 7.74 -28.14
C ASP A 71 -12.10 7.97 -28.66
N SER A 72 -13.10 7.24 -28.16
CA SER A 72 -14.48 7.34 -28.65
C SER A 72 -15.51 7.83 -27.62
N GLY A 73 -15.12 8.77 -26.78
CA GLY A 73 -16.08 9.60 -26.05
C GLY A 73 -16.63 10.70 -26.97
N LYS A 74 -17.67 10.38 -27.75
CA LYS A 74 -18.44 11.40 -28.49
C LYS A 74 -19.02 12.38 -27.46
N MET A 75 -18.71 13.66 -27.62
CA MET A 75 -19.40 14.74 -26.92
C MET A 75 -20.83 14.77 -27.46
N GLU A 76 -21.80 14.32 -26.68
CA GLU A 76 -23.21 14.66 -26.93
C GLU A 76 -23.51 15.93 -26.14
N ASP A 77 -23.46 17.02 -26.90
CA ASP A 77 -24.05 18.33 -26.65
C ASP A 77 -25.53 18.13 -26.29
N ASP A 78 -25.83 18.10 -24.98
CA ASP A 78 -27.20 18.15 -24.50
C ASP A 78 -27.80 19.51 -24.89
N ARG A 79 -28.76 19.41 -25.81
CA ARG A 79 -29.44 20.51 -26.46
C ARG A 79 -30.05 21.48 -25.45
N MET A 80 -29.93 22.76 -25.80
CA MET A 80 -30.74 23.88 -25.33
C MET A 80 -32.24 23.53 -25.32
N ASP A 81 -32.87 23.62 -24.14
CA ASP A 81 -34.30 23.86 -24.00
C ASP A 81 -34.50 25.31 -23.52
N ILE A 82 -35.46 25.99 -24.16
CA ILE A 82 -35.75 27.43 -24.09
C ILE A 82 -36.39 27.87 -22.77
#